data_AF-A0A3L7ZRL2-F1
#
_entry.id   AF-A0A3L7ZRL2-F1
#
_cell.length_a   1.000
_cell.length_b   1.000
_cell.length_c   1.000
_cell.angle_alpha   90.00
_cell.angle_beta   90.00
_cell.angle_gamma   90.00
#
_symmetry.space_group_name_H-M   'P 1'
#
loop_
_entity.id
_entity.type
_entity.pdbx_description
1 polymer ?
#
loop_
_entity_poly.entity_id
_entity_poly.type
_entity_poly.pdbx_seq_one_letter_code
_entity_poly.pdbx_strand_id
1 'polypeptide(L)' 'MKDEIKEWQVQSNRLKVANLLMLDGVSFSYNKENGIVFSAPDSYVKKMIHTLRNCYGCGTKPIINEYK' A
#
# COMPACT_ATOMS: atom_id res chain seq x y z
N MET A 1 -6.47 17.53 -10.97
CA MET A 1 -5.07 17.04 -11.06
C MET A 1 -5.15 15.60 -11.56
N LYS A 2 -4.39 15.22 -12.59
CA LYS A 2 -4.34 13.81 -13.02
C LYS A 2 -3.52 13.06 -11.98
N ASP A 3 -4.18 12.19 -11.23
CA ASP A 3 -3.50 11.28 -10.31
C ASP A 3 -2.73 10.25 -11.15
N GLU A 4 -1.44 10.50 -11.34
CA GLU A 4 -0.54 9.60 -12.05
C GLU A 4 -0.44 8.26 -11.31
N ILE A 5 -0.54 7.15 -12.05
CA ILE A 5 -0.35 5.82 -11.52
C ILE A 5 1.14 5.61 -11.33
N LYS A 6 1.54 5.29 -10.10
CA LYS A 6 2.91 5.00 -9.71
C LYS A 6 3.01 3.59 -9.15
N GLU A 7 4.21 3.03 -9.13
CA GLU A 7 4.49 1.80 -8.42
C GLU A 7 4.94 2.09 -6.98
N TRP A 8 4.50 1.25 -6.07
CA TRP A 8 4.71 1.42 -4.64
C TRP A 8 5.22 0.14 -4.01
N GLN A 9 6.18 0.28 -3.11
CA GLN A 9 6.77 -0.81 -2.35
C GLN A 9 6.42 -0.69 -0.87
N VAL A 10 5.96 -1.79 -0.28
CA VAL A 10 5.56 -1.87 1.12
C VAL A 10 6.66 -2.51 1.95
N GLN A 11 7.25 -1.73 2.87
CA GLN A 11 8.32 -2.21 3.74
C GLN A 11 7.79 -2.76 5.08
N SER A 12 6.71 -2.18 5.62
CA SER A 12 6.13 -2.55 6.92
C SER A 12 4.63 -2.87 6.83
N ASN A 13 4.09 -3.57 7.84
CA ASN A 13 2.67 -3.92 7.93
C ASN A 13 2.11 -4.70 6.74
N ARG A 14 2.95 -5.54 6.12
CA ARG A 14 2.69 -6.28 4.87
C ARG A 14 1.36 -7.04 4.89
N LEU A 15 1.05 -7.74 5.99
CA LEU A 15 -0.19 -8.52 6.10
C LEU A 15 -1.45 -7.63 6.01
N LYS A 16 -1.46 -6.48 6.71
CA LYS A 16 -2.61 -5.58 6.71
C LYS A 16 -2.74 -4.87 5.36
N VAL A 17 -1.62 -4.51 4.74
CA VAL A 17 -1.61 -3.90 3.40
C VAL A 17 -2.10 -4.90 2.36
N ALA A 18 -1.59 -6.14 2.35
CA ALA A 18 -2.08 -7.20 1.46
C ALA A 18 -3.58 -7.44 1.63
N ASN A 19 -4.08 -7.51 2.87
CA ASN A 19 -5.51 -7.68 3.13
C ASN A 19 -6.33 -6.55 2.52
N LEU A 20 -5.90 -5.29 2.68
CA LEU A 20 -6.63 -4.16 2.13
C LEU A 20 -6.58 -4.14 0.60
N LEU A 21 -5.43 -4.46 -0.01
CA LEU A 21 -5.30 -4.58 -1.47
C LEU A 21 -6.22 -5.69 -2.03
N MET A 22 -6.33 -6.83 -1.33
CA MET A 22 -7.27 -7.90 -1.71
C MET A 22 -8.72 -7.45 -1.60
N LEU A 23 -9.10 -6.72 -0.53
CA LEU A 23 -10.46 -6.22 -0.34
C LEU A 23 -10.84 -5.16 -1.38
N ASP A 24 -9.90 -4.29 -1.74
CA ASP A 24 -10.09 -3.23 -2.73
C ASP A 24 -9.98 -3.75 -4.18
N GLY A 25 -9.64 -5.02 -4.38
CA GLY A 25 -9.47 -5.62 -5.72
C GLY A 25 -8.26 -5.07 -6.48
N VAL A 26 -7.23 -4.61 -5.77
CA VAL A 26 -6.01 -4.05 -6.36
C VAL A 26 -5.00 -5.17 -6.56
N SER A 27 -4.57 -5.36 -7.81
CA SER A 27 -3.50 -6.31 -8.13
C SER A 27 -2.19 -5.90 -7.46
N PHE A 28 -1.54 -6.87 -6.81
CA PHE A 28 -0.22 -6.70 -6.21
C PHE A 28 0.62 -7.95 -6.43
N SER A 29 1.94 -7.77 -6.37
CA SER A 29 2.90 -8.86 -6.37
C SER A 29 3.67 -8.90 -5.05
N TYR A 30 4.19 -10.08 -4.72
CA TYR A 30 5.12 -10.23 -3.61
C TYR A 30 6.44 -10.79 -4.14
N ASN A 31 7.54 -10.15 -3.77
CA ASN A 31 8.87 -10.71 -3.94
C ASN A 31 9.62 -10.75 -2.59
N LYS A 32 10.62 -11.62 -2.50
CA LYS A 32 11.38 -11.81 -1.25
C LYS A 32 12.24 -10.58 -0.88
N GLU A 33 12.75 -9.88 -1.88
CA GLU A 33 13.70 -8.77 -1.71
C GLU A 33 13.00 -7.44 -1.41
N ASN A 34 11.95 -7.12 -2.17
CA ASN A 34 11.24 -5.84 -2.12
C ASN A 34 9.92 -5.91 -1.33
N GLY A 35 9.39 -7.09 -1.03
CA GLY A 35 8.14 -7.26 -0.31
C GLY A 35 6.93 -7.13 -1.24
N ILE A 36 5.89 -6.41 -0.80
CA ILE A 36 4.69 -6.21 -1.61
C ILE A 36 4.89 -5.01 -2.53
N VAL A 37 4.63 -5.18 -3.82
CA VAL A 37 4.67 -4.13 -4.84
C VAL A 37 3.31 -4.04 -5.53
N PHE A 38 2.79 -2.83 -5.71
CA PHE A 38 1.50 -2.58 -6.37
C PHE A 38 1.50 -1.23 -7.10
N SER A 39 0.63 -1.09 -8.10
CA SER A 39 0.48 0.15 -8.87
C SER A 39 -0.81 0.86 -8.47
N ALA A 40 -0.68 2.14 -8.07
CA ALA A 40 -1.82 2.93 -7.64
C ALA A 40 -1.54 4.44 -7.75
N PRO A 41 -2.58 5.28 -7.79
CA PRO A 41 -2.39 6.71 -7.63
C PRO A 41 -1.98 7.07 -6.19
N ASP A 42 -1.27 8.19 -6.02
CA ASP A 42 -0.85 8.70 -4.70
C ASP A 42 -2.04 8.96 -3.76
N SER A 43 -3.18 9.40 -4.30
CA SER A 43 -4.42 9.57 -3.56
C SER A 43 -4.93 8.27 -2.93
N TYR A 44 -4.79 7.13 -3.62
CA TYR A 44 -5.12 5.81 -3.09
C TYR A 44 -4.20 5.44 -1.93
N VAL A 45 -2.89 5.64 -2.07
CA VAL A 45 -1.91 5.31 -1.01
C VAL A 45 -2.16 6.15 0.25
N LYS A 46 -2.49 7.44 0.10
CA LYS A 46 -2.87 8.31 1.22
C LYS A 46 -4.12 7.80 1.94
N LYS A 47 -5.16 7.41 1.18
CA LYS A 47 -6.38 6.82 1.73
C LYS A 47 -6.07 5.50 2.44
N MET A 48 -5.26 4.64 1.84
CA MET A 48 -4.83 3.37 2.41
C MET A 48 -4.14 3.55 3.76
N ILE A 49 -3.16 4.47 3.86
CA ILE A 49 -2.48 4.77 5.13
C ILE A 49 -3.47 5.24 6.19
N HIS A 50 -4.41 6.10 5.82
CA HIS A 50 -5.45 6.60 6.73
C HIS A 50 -6.35 5.46 7.25
N THR A 51 -6.86 4.61 6.35
CA THR A 51 -7.71 3.46 6.68
C THR A 51 -6.97 2.47 7.56
N LEU A 52 -5.71 2.13 7.25
CA LEU A 52 -4.92 1.18 8.03
C LEU A 52 -4.70 1.68 9.46
N ARG A 53 -4.42 2.98 9.63
CA ARG A 53 -4.22 3.59 10.94
C ARG A 53 -5.50 3.64 11.76
N ASN A 54 -6.61 4.07 11.16
CA ASN A 54 -7.85 4.38 11.89
C ASN A 54 -8.78 3.18 12.04
N CYS A 55 -8.89 2.33 11.01
CA CYS A 55 -9.87 1.23 10.99
C CYS A 55 -9.24 -0.12 11.36
N TYR A 56 -7.96 -0.33 11.02
CA TYR A 56 -7.27 -1.62 11.23
C TYR A 56 -6.26 -1.60 12.39
N GLY A 57 -6.29 -0.56 13.24
CA GLY A 57 -5.45 -0.46 14.44
C GLY A 57 -3.96 -0.60 14.15
N CYS A 58 -3.49 -0.03 13.03
CA CYS A 58 -2.07 -0.02 12.71
C CYS A 58 -1.36 0.99 13.62
N GLY A 59 -0.77 0.51 14.72
CA GLY A 59 -0.12 1.36 15.72
C GLY A 59 1.06 2.16 15.16
N THR A 60 1.76 1.62 14.17
CA THR A 60 2.80 2.33 13.41
C THR A 60 2.33 2.65 12.00
N LYS A 61 2.67 3.84 11.51
CA LYS A 61 2.37 4.24 10.13
C LYS A 61 3.02 3.25 9.16
N PRO A 62 2.27 2.65 8.20
CA PRO A 62 2.86 1.83 7.15
C PRO A 62 3.92 2.61 6.36
N ILE A 63 5.07 1.98 6.14
CA ILE A 63 6.16 2.54 5.33
C ILE A 63 5.95 2.05 3.91
N ILE A 64 5.53 2.98 3.05
CA ILE A 64 5.23 2.75 1.63
C ILE A 64 6.00 3.80 0.85
N ASN A 65 6.91 3.36 0.00
CA ASN A 65 7.78 4.23 -0.79
C ASN A 65 7.47 4.02 -2.28
N GLU A 66 7.67 5.06 -3.07
CA GLU A 66 7.62 4.95 -4.54
C GLU A 66 8.72 3.98 -4.99
N TYR A 67 8.31 2.97 -5.75
CA TYR A 67 9.20 1.96 -6.32
C TYR A 67 9.76 2.52 -7.64
N LYS A 68 11.09 2.43 -7.82
CA LYS A 68 11.80 2.94 -9.01
C LYS A 68 12.06 1.84 -10.01
#